data_AF-A0A9D9WPT7-F1
#
_entry.id   AF-A0A9D9WPT7-F1
#
_cell.length_a   1.000
_cell.length_b   1.000
_cell.length_c   1.000
_cell.angle_alpha   90.00
_cell.angle_beta   90.00
_cell.angle_gamma   90.00
#
_symmetry.space_group_name_H-M   'P 1'
#
loop_
_entity.id
_entity.type
_entity.pdbx_description
1 polymer ?
#
loop_
_entity_poly.entity_id
_entity_poly.type
_entity_poly.pdbx_seq_one_letter_code
_entity_poly.pdbx_strand_id
1 'polypeptide(L)'
;MSCSIFGNTKTQTCSVKYLDSIESQKDSTCLENVPNSSNYSKTKEIKGIYDKINNKIYFINSSLFQLHYDFASQVLNYSEGHVAFDTTEYYGIGDRKYDLFTLVHYLDSDIWTIEFSIGDQIDSSSIESLYNRVVQYTFFGNKLKYFPRSEDKIKNIDLLKDKIPIISVEEIYKNQKYQAMNTGITYGKLRKINIEDIGKVDINSHDIIVTNGLPNDMPV
;
A
#
# COMPACT_ATOMS: atom_id res chain seq x y z
N MET A 1 45.94 -2.47 -15.84
CA MET A 1 44.95 -1.77 -14.98
C MET A 1 43.59 -2.35 -15.30
N SER A 2 43.05 -3.19 -14.44
CA SER A 2 41.67 -3.67 -14.52
C SER A 2 41.07 -3.43 -13.15
N CYS A 3 40.18 -2.44 -13.08
CA CYS A 3 39.36 -2.15 -11.92
C CYS A 3 37.95 -2.63 -12.30
N SER A 4 37.41 -3.58 -11.55
CA SER A 4 35.98 -3.86 -11.59
C SER A 4 35.55 -4.26 -10.19
N ILE A 5 34.99 -3.26 -9.53
CA ILE A 5 34.42 -3.28 -8.18
C ILE A 5 33.09 -4.02 -8.27
N PHE A 6 33.08 -5.31 -7.92
CA PHE A 6 31.84 -5.95 -7.47
C PHE A 6 31.67 -5.63 -5.98
N GLY A 7 31.05 -4.47 -5.73
CA GLY A 7 30.55 -4.11 -4.42
C GLY A 7 29.44 -5.07 -4.03
N ASN A 8 29.77 -6.02 -3.16
CA ASN A 8 28.84 -6.91 -2.51
C ASN A 8 27.93 -6.07 -1.59
N THR A 9 26.78 -5.61 -2.10
CA THR A 9 25.78 -4.93 -1.27
C THR A 9 25.16 -5.93 -0.32
N LYS A 10 25.75 -6.06 0.87
CA LYS A 10 25.09 -6.66 2.03
C LYS A 10 23.75 -5.93 2.22
N THR A 11 22.65 -6.60 1.90
CA THR A 11 21.33 -6.22 2.38
C THR A 11 21.42 -6.14 3.90
N GLN A 12 21.27 -4.93 4.45
CA GLN A 12 21.20 -4.73 5.88
C GLN A 12 19.89 -5.38 6.36
N THR A 13 19.96 -6.62 6.85
CA THR A 13 18.81 -7.31 7.43
C THR A 13 18.48 -6.67 8.76
N CYS A 14 17.42 -5.86 8.78
CA CYS A 14 16.88 -5.32 10.01
C CYS A 14 16.05 -6.38 10.73
N SER A 15 16.39 -6.67 11.99
CA SER A 15 15.74 -7.72 12.79
C SER A 15 14.74 -7.19 13.82
N VAL A 16 14.50 -5.88 13.86
CA VAL A 16 13.50 -5.30 14.78
C VAL A 16 12.11 -5.70 14.32
N LYS A 17 11.22 -6.03 15.26
CA LYS A 17 9.83 -6.40 14.96
C LYS A 17 8.97 -5.19 14.60
N TYR A 18 9.23 -4.06 15.24
CA TYR A 18 8.54 -2.80 15.03
C TYR A 18 9.41 -1.64 15.55
N LEU A 19 9.00 -0.42 15.21
CA LEU A 19 9.45 0.82 15.86
C LEU A 19 8.23 1.62 16.32
N ASP A 20 8.41 2.48 17.33
CA ASP A 20 7.36 3.39 17.81
C ASP A 20 7.42 4.76 17.09
N SER A 21 8.51 5.02 16.35
CA SER A 21 8.73 6.18 15.47
C SER A 21 9.59 5.77 14.26
N ILE A 22 9.45 6.47 13.14
CA ILE A 22 10.31 6.35 11.96
C ILE A 22 11.06 7.67 11.79
N GLU A 23 12.23 7.79 12.39
CA GLU A 23 12.95 9.07 12.48
C GLU A 23 13.90 9.32 11.30
N SER A 24 14.12 8.30 10.48
CA SER A 24 15.06 8.38 9.36
C SER A 24 14.69 7.45 8.20
N GLN A 25 15.31 7.69 7.05
CA GLN A 25 15.24 6.77 5.90
C GLN A 25 15.74 5.37 6.25
N LYS A 26 16.70 5.25 7.16
CA LYS A 26 17.23 3.96 7.61
C LYS A 26 16.17 3.16 8.38
N ASP A 27 15.38 3.84 9.22
CA ASP A 27 14.27 3.21 9.95
C ASP A 27 13.19 2.75 8.98
N SER A 28 12.86 3.59 7.99
CA SER A 28 11.91 3.24 6.93
C SER A 28 12.35 2.00 6.16
N THR A 29 13.58 2.01 5.62
CA THR A 29 14.15 0.88 4.87
C THR A 29 14.29 -0.39 5.71
N CYS A 30 14.41 -0.25 7.04
CA CYS A 30 14.41 -1.38 7.96
C CYS A 30 13.04 -2.09 8.06
N LEU A 31 11.93 -1.33 7.98
CA LEU A 31 10.58 -1.85 8.15
C LEU A 31 9.87 -2.21 6.84
N GLU A 32 10.29 -1.59 5.73
CA GLU A 32 9.65 -1.74 4.42
C GLU A 32 9.64 -3.18 3.88
N ASN A 33 8.58 -3.52 3.16
CA ASN A 33 8.51 -4.68 2.28
C ASN A 33 7.98 -4.28 0.89
N VAL A 34 8.13 -5.16 -0.11
CA VAL A 34 7.40 -5.05 -1.38
C VAL A 34 6.01 -5.67 -1.17
N PRO A 35 4.92 -4.99 -1.56
CA PRO A 35 3.57 -5.52 -1.40
C PRO A 35 3.39 -6.88 -2.08
N ASN A 36 2.75 -7.84 -1.40
CA ASN A 36 2.52 -9.20 -1.91
C ASN A 36 1.68 -9.25 -3.20
N SER A 37 0.81 -8.28 -3.40
CA SER A 37 -0.07 -8.14 -4.58
C SER A 37 0.20 -6.82 -5.28
N SER A 38 1.42 -6.58 -5.74
CA SER A 38 1.73 -5.30 -6.41
C SER A 38 1.25 -5.31 -7.86
N ASN A 39 -0.04 -5.02 -8.08
CA ASN A 39 -0.44 -4.33 -9.33
C ASN A 39 0.34 -3.00 -9.46
N TYR A 40 0.94 -2.51 -8.37
CA TYR A 40 1.75 -1.30 -8.26
C TYR A 40 3.25 -1.58 -8.41
N SER A 41 3.77 -1.54 -9.63
CA SER A 41 5.22 -1.62 -9.84
C SER A 41 5.90 -0.44 -9.11
N LYS A 42 6.93 -0.73 -8.30
CA LYS A 42 7.78 0.26 -7.58
C LYS A 42 7.12 0.98 -6.40
N THR A 43 6.46 0.24 -5.54
CA THR A 43 6.08 0.71 -4.20
C THR A 43 6.82 -0.05 -3.11
N LYS A 44 6.96 0.60 -1.95
CA LYS A 44 7.35 -0.02 -0.68
C LYS A 44 6.25 0.22 0.34
N GLU A 45 6.00 -0.74 1.22
CA GLU A 45 4.98 -0.63 2.26
C GLU A 45 5.52 -0.88 3.66
N ILE A 46 4.97 -0.15 4.63
CA ILE A 46 5.14 -0.35 6.06
C ILE A 46 3.76 -0.47 6.68
N LYS A 47 3.45 -1.62 7.28
CA LYS A 47 2.19 -1.83 8.02
C LYS A 47 2.29 -1.17 9.38
N GLY A 48 1.16 -0.74 9.90
CA GLY A 48 1.09 -0.19 11.24
C GLY A 48 -0.20 -0.54 11.96
N ILE A 49 -0.10 -0.53 13.28
CA ILE A 49 -1.23 -0.66 14.20
C ILE A 49 -1.17 0.50 15.17
N TYR A 50 -2.29 1.21 15.32
CA TYR A 50 -2.51 2.07 16.46
C TYR A 50 -3.40 1.33 17.48
N ASP A 51 -2.84 1.05 18.66
CA ASP A 51 -3.53 0.47 19.80
C ASP A 51 -4.22 1.57 20.60
N LYS A 52 -5.55 1.61 20.47
CA LYS A 52 -6.40 2.62 21.11
C LYS A 52 -6.50 2.43 22.62
N ILE A 53 -6.32 1.20 23.10
CA ILE A 53 -6.42 0.85 24.53
C ILE A 53 -5.18 1.33 25.26
N ASN A 54 -3.99 1.06 24.69
CA ASN A 54 -2.71 1.44 25.28
C ASN A 54 -2.19 2.80 24.79
N ASN A 55 -2.92 3.46 23.89
CA ASN A 55 -2.53 4.73 23.26
C ASN A 55 -1.12 4.66 22.63
N LYS A 56 -0.82 3.56 21.93
CA LYS A 56 0.51 3.28 21.37
C LYS A 56 0.43 2.96 19.88
N ILE A 57 1.34 3.55 19.10
CA ILE A 57 1.48 3.27 17.67
C ILE A 57 2.67 2.34 17.43
N TYR A 58 2.49 1.39 16.52
CA TYR A 58 3.50 0.42 16.13
C TYR A 58 3.68 0.50 14.61
N PHE A 59 4.88 0.87 14.15
CA PHE A 59 5.31 0.73 12.77
C PHE A 59 5.97 -0.64 12.60
N ILE A 60 5.27 -1.55 11.93
CA ILE A 60 5.59 -2.98 11.88
C ILE A 60 6.65 -3.23 10.81
N ASN A 61 7.59 -4.13 11.11
CA ASN A 61 8.46 -4.67 10.08
C ASN A 61 7.66 -5.57 9.14
N SER A 62 7.29 -5.05 7.98
CA SER A 62 6.43 -5.72 6.99
C SER A 62 7.12 -6.87 6.27
N SER A 63 8.44 -6.99 6.38
CA SER A 63 9.18 -8.15 5.90
C SER A 63 9.08 -9.33 6.89
N LEU A 64 8.90 -9.06 8.19
CA LEU A 64 8.72 -10.08 9.23
C LEU A 64 7.24 -10.44 9.44
N PHE A 65 6.34 -9.47 9.35
CA PHE A 65 4.91 -9.65 9.54
C PHE A 65 4.15 -9.16 8.31
N GLN A 66 3.73 -10.10 7.47
CA GLN A 66 2.98 -9.78 6.25
C GLN A 66 1.51 -9.47 6.52
N LEU A 67 0.99 -9.83 7.71
CA LEU A 67 -0.38 -9.55 8.12
C LEU A 67 -0.38 -8.80 9.46
N HIS A 68 -1.33 -7.87 9.65
CA HIS A 68 -1.54 -7.22 10.94
C HIS A 68 -1.87 -8.24 12.04
N TYR A 69 -2.62 -9.30 11.70
CA TYR A 69 -2.93 -10.39 12.63
C TYR A 69 -1.68 -11.11 13.15
N ASP A 70 -0.69 -11.39 12.30
CA ASP A 70 0.53 -12.08 12.71
C ASP A 70 1.30 -11.24 13.74
N PHE A 71 1.35 -9.92 13.54
CA PHE A 71 1.94 -9.01 14.51
C PHE A 71 1.12 -8.93 15.80
N ALA A 72 -0.20 -8.76 15.70
CA ALA A 72 -1.08 -8.64 16.86
C ALA A 72 -1.02 -9.90 17.74
N SER A 73 -1.05 -11.09 17.14
CA SER A 73 -0.97 -12.37 17.86
C SER A 73 0.40 -12.59 18.52
N GLN A 74 1.50 -12.30 17.82
CA GLN A 74 2.85 -12.61 18.31
C GLN A 74 3.51 -11.53 19.16
N VAL A 75 3.05 -10.27 19.06
CA VAL A 75 3.67 -9.12 19.73
C VAL A 75 2.71 -8.45 20.70
N LEU A 76 1.44 -8.31 20.32
CA LEU A 76 0.41 -7.68 21.16
C LEU A 76 -0.36 -8.69 22.02
N ASN A 77 -0.02 -9.98 21.93
CA ASN A 77 -0.69 -11.09 22.63
C ASN A 77 -2.20 -11.16 22.35
N TYR A 78 -2.62 -10.83 21.13
CA TYR A 78 -4.00 -11.03 20.70
C TYR A 78 -4.32 -12.53 20.71
N SER A 79 -5.32 -12.94 21.50
CA SER A 79 -5.60 -14.35 21.80
C SER A 79 -6.59 -15.02 20.84
N GLU A 80 -7.42 -14.24 20.16
CA GLU A 80 -8.45 -14.78 19.28
C GLU A 80 -7.89 -15.16 17.90
N GLY A 81 -8.62 -15.98 17.16
CA GLY A 81 -8.20 -16.41 15.82
C GLY A 81 -8.26 -15.30 14.76
N HIS A 82 -7.56 -15.52 13.65
CA HIS A 82 -7.47 -14.58 12.52
C HIS A 82 -8.84 -14.10 12.01
N VAL A 83 -9.81 -15.00 11.88
CA VAL A 83 -11.17 -14.63 11.44
C VAL A 83 -11.84 -13.67 12.41
N ALA A 84 -11.65 -13.87 13.71
CA ALA A 84 -12.17 -12.97 14.73
C ALA A 84 -11.45 -11.61 14.68
N PHE A 85 -10.13 -11.62 14.48
CA PHE A 85 -9.34 -10.41 14.28
C PHE A 85 -9.88 -9.59 13.11
N ASP A 86 -10.07 -10.17 11.93
CA ASP A 86 -10.56 -9.42 10.77
C ASP A 86 -11.98 -8.91 10.99
N THR A 87 -12.86 -9.76 11.56
CA THR A 87 -14.25 -9.40 11.84
C THR A 87 -14.35 -8.20 12.78
N THR A 88 -13.50 -8.12 13.79
CA THR A 88 -13.53 -7.04 14.78
C THR A 88 -12.70 -5.83 14.34
N GLU A 89 -11.47 -6.05 13.91
CA GLU A 89 -10.46 -4.99 13.74
C GLU A 89 -10.40 -4.43 12.31
N TYR A 90 -10.98 -5.12 11.31
CA TYR A 90 -11.21 -4.57 9.97
C TYR A 90 -12.69 -4.27 9.71
N TYR A 91 -13.60 -5.17 10.09
CA TYR A 91 -15.01 -5.05 9.70
C TYR A 91 -15.93 -4.54 10.83
N GLY A 92 -15.41 -4.44 12.05
CA GLY A 92 -16.17 -3.96 13.21
C GLY A 92 -16.33 -2.43 13.18
N ILE A 93 -17.54 -1.98 13.54
CA ILE A 93 -17.90 -0.56 13.68
C ILE A 93 -17.89 -0.23 15.18
N GLY A 94 -17.10 0.75 15.60
CA GLY A 94 -17.11 1.29 16.98
C GLY A 94 -16.37 0.45 18.04
N ASP A 95 -16.35 -0.88 17.93
CA ASP A 95 -15.82 -1.79 18.97
C ASP A 95 -14.39 -2.30 18.71
N ARG A 96 -13.69 -1.71 17.74
CA ARG A 96 -12.30 -2.08 17.42
C ARG A 96 -11.29 -1.52 18.42
N LYS A 97 -10.28 -2.34 18.73
CA LYS A 97 -9.14 -1.99 19.59
C LYS A 97 -8.01 -1.37 18.78
N TYR A 98 -7.90 -1.74 17.52
CA TYR A 98 -6.80 -1.38 16.64
C TYR A 98 -7.29 -0.58 15.44
N ASP A 99 -6.62 0.54 15.17
CA ASP A 99 -6.69 1.18 13.86
C ASP A 99 -5.54 0.63 13.02
N LEU A 100 -5.88 -0.14 11.99
CA LEU A 100 -4.94 -0.83 11.11
C LEU A 100 -4.65 0.06 9.91
N PHE A 101 -3.38 0.26 9.56
CA PHE A 101 -3.02 1.09 8.41
C PHE A 101 -1.80 0.54 7.68
N THR A 102 -1.59 1.04 6.48
CA THR A 102 -0.38 0.81 5.69
C THR A 102 0.14 2.15 5.19
N LEU A 103 1.44 2.40 5.38
CA LEU A 103 2.14 3.50 4.74
C LEU A 103 2.73 3.00 3.43
N VAL A 104 2.49 3.71 2.33
CA VAL A 104 3.00 3.32 1.01
C VAL A 104 3.89 4.43 0.47
N HIS A 105 5.11 4.05 0.06
CA HIS A 105 6.02 4.92 -0.68
C HIS A 105 5.95 4.60 -2.16
N TYR A 106 5.43 5.54 -2.94
CA TYR A 106 5.44 5.50 -4.39
C TYR A 106 6.78 6.04 -4.90
N LEU A 107 7.70 5.13 -5.24
CA LEU A 107 9.11 5.45 -5.48
C LEU A 107 9.33 6.38 -6.67
N ASP A 108 8.52 6.25 -7.72
CA ASP A 108 8.66 7.06 -8.94
C ASP A 108 8.26 8.52 -8.74
N SER A 109 7.33 8.80 -7.81
CA SER A 109 6.82 10.14 -7.54
C SER A 109 7.31 10.73 -6.21
N ASP A 110 8.05 9.95 -5.42
CA ASP A 110 8.43 10.27 -4.03
C ASP A 110 7.23 10.70 -3.16
N ILE A 111 6.11 9.99 -3.33
CA ILE A 111 4.87 10.25 -2.60
C ILE A 111 4.71 9.23 -1.48
N TRP A 112 4.40 9.72 -0.29
CA TRP A 112 4.04 8.92 0.87
C TRP A 112 2.54 9.00 1.12
N THR A 113 1.89 7.84 1.25
CA THR A 113 0.47 7.76 1.59
C THR A 113 0.24 6.97 2.87
N ILE A 114 -0.85 7.28 3.57
CA ILE A 114 -1.50 6.35 4.50
C ILE A 114 -2.74 5.78 3.83
N GLU A 115 -2.88 4.46 3.88
CA GLU A 115 -3.89 3.67 3.19
C GLU A 115 -4.53 2.64 4.14
N PHE A 116 -5.80 2.32 3.85
CA PHE A 116 -6.60 1.32 4.56
C PHE A 116 -7.04 0.21 3.60
N SER A 117 -7.29 -0.98 4.13
CA SER A 117 -7.82 -2.11 3.36
C SER A 117 -9.21 -1.78 2.81
N ILE A 118 -9.56 -2.31 1.61
CA ILE A 118 -10.78 -1.95 0.88
C ILE A 118 -12.08 -2.24 1.65
N GLY A 119 -12.08 -3.17 2.60
CA GLY A 119 -13.23 -3.47 3.45
C GLY A 119 -13.20 -2.82 4.85
N ASP A 120 -12.15 -2.07 5.18
CA ASP A 120 -11.97 -1.51 6.52
C ASP A 120 -13.08 -0.51 6.89
N GLN A 121 -13.76 -0.74 8.02
CA GLN A 121 -14.84 0.09 8.55
C GLN A 121 -14.36 1.26 9.43
N ILE A 122 -13.07 1.59 9.43
CA ILE A 122 -12.56 2.79 10.12
C ILE A 122 -13.32 4.06 9.70
N ASP A 123 -13.71 4.86 10.69
CA ASP A 123 -14.47 6.10 10.50
C ASP A 123 -13.57 7.32 10.23
N SER A 124 -14.16 8.40 9.72
CA SER A 124 -13.40 9.61 9.34
C SER A 124 -12.69 10.30 10.52
N SER A 125 -13.25 10.28 11.72
CA SER A 125 -12.60 10.89 12.90
C SER A 125 -11.37 10.09 13.34
N SER A 126 -11.46 8.76 13.28
CA SER A 126 -10.34 7.86 13.55
C SER A 126 -9.25 8.01 12.49
N ILE A 127 -9.60 8.14 11.20
CA ILE A 127 -8.65 8.43 10.11
C ILE A 127 -7.88 9.74 10.37
N GLU A 128 -8.59 10.82 10.68
CA GLU A 128 -7.98 12.12 10.96
C GLU A 128 -7.01 12.05 12.16
N SER A 129 -7.44 11.44 13.26
CA SER A 129 -6.63 11.29 14.47
C SER A 129 -5.38 10.45 14.22
N LEU A 130 -5.53 9.33 13.50
CA LEU A 130 -4.43 8.45 13.14
C LEU A 130 -3.45 9.13 12.20
N TYR A 131 -3.95 9.83 11.18
CA TYR A 131 -3.13 10.59 10.24
C TYR A 131 -2.22 11.58 10.98
N ASN A 132 -2.81 12.43 11.84
CA ASN A 132 -2.06 13.43 12.59
C ASN A 132 -1.01 12.82 13.50
N ARG A 133 -1.29 11.64 14.05
CA ARG A 133 -0.33 10.86 14.82
C ARG A 133 0.83 10.39 13.95
N VAL A 134 0.56 9.74 12.82
CA VAL A 134 1.62 9.29 11.91
C VAL A 134 2.50 10.45 11.47
N VAL A 135 1.93 11.62 11.18
CA VAL A 135 2.70 12.83 10.86
C VAL A 135 3.71 13.19 11.96
N GLN A 136 3.34 13.05 13.24
CA GLN A 136 4.22 13.37 14.37
C GLN A 136 5.35 12.35 14.58
N TYR A 137 5.11 11.08 14.24
CA TYR A 137 6.04 9.98 14.51
C TYR A 137 6.86 9.55 13.29
N THR A 138 6.83 10.31 12.19
CA THR A 138 7.55 9.96 10.96
C THR A 138 8.33 11.14 10.39
N PHE A 139 9.55 10.89 9.91
CA PHE A 139 10.41 11.93 9.30
C PHE A 139 9.85 12.49 7.99
N PHE A 140 8.97 11.73 7.32
CA PHE A 140 8.27 12.12 6.10
C PHE A 140 6.86 12.66 6.35
N GLY A 141 6.48 12.92 7.62
CA GLY A 141 5.12 13.36 7.96
C GLY A 141 4.65 14.61 7.21
N ASN A 142 5.56 15.52 6.84
CA ASN A 142 5.27 16.71 6.03
C ASN A 142 4.94 16.41 4.55
N LYS A 143 5.28 15.21 4.05
CA LYS A 143 4.98 14.72 2.70
C LYS A 143 3.84 13.70 2.68
N LEU A 144 3.39 13.24 3.85
CA LEU A 144 2.33 12.25 3.96
C LEU A 144 1.03 12.81 3.37
N LYS A 145 0.26 11.95 2.71
CA LYS A 145 -1.10 12.24 2.26
C LYS A 145 -2.01 11.05 2.54
N TYR A 146 -3.30 11.28 2.69
CA TYR A 146 -4.28 10.21 2.76
C TYR A 146 -4.70 9.78 1.36
N PHE A 147 -4.66 8.49 1.04
CA PHE A 147 -5.19 7.96 -0.22
C PHE A 147 -6.43 7.08 0.03
N PRO A 148 -7.64 7.58 -0.28
CA PRO A 148 -8.88 6.82 -0.11
C PRO A 148 -9.02 5.73 -1.18
N ARG A 149 -8.77 4.47 -0.81
CA ARG A 149 -8.78 3.33 -1.75
C ARG A 149 -10.16 2.78 -2.11
N SER A 150 -11.15 2.91 -1.24
CA SER A 150 -12.47 2.30 -1.40
C SER A 150 -13.56 3.34 -1.63
N GLU A 151 -14.63 2.95 -2.32
CA GLU A 151 -15.72 3.86 -2.69
C GLU A 151 -16.36 4.56 -1.49
N ASP A 152 -16.53 3.85 -0.37
CA ASP A 152 -17.07 4.42 0.87
C ASP A 152 -16.16 5.52 1.43
N LYS A 153 -14.84 5.33 1.34
CA LYS A 153 -13.84 6.32 1.79
C LYS A 153 -13.79 7.51 0.84
N ILE A 154 -13.94 7.30 -0.47
CA ILE A 154 -14.04 8.36 -1.48
C ILE A 154 -15.31 9.20 -1.25
N LYS A 155 -16.46 8.57 -0.96
CA LYS A 155 -17.71 9.29 -0.65
C LYS A 155 -17.61 10.19 0.59
N ASN A 156 -16.75 9.83 1.54
CA ASN A 156 -16.57 10.57 2.79
C ASN A 156 -15.41 11.59 2.75
N ILE A 157 -14.81 11.84 1.58
CA ILE A 157 -13.65 12.73 1.42
C ILE A 157 -13.91 14.15 1.92
N ASP A 158 -15.14 14.65 1.76
CA ASP A 158 -15.55 16.00 2.18
C ASP A 158 -15.45 16.22 3.69
N LEU A 159 -15.52 15.15 4.49
CA LEU A 159 -15.35 15.22 5.95
C LEU A 159 -13.88 15.43 6.37
N LEU A 160 -12.94 15.20 5.45
CA LEU A 160 -11.50 15.12 5.71
C LEU A 160 -10.67 16.13 4.91
N LYS A 161 -11.13 16.57 3.74
CA LYS A 161 -10.34 17.37 2.79
C LYS A 161 -9.79 18.69 3.34
N ASP A 162 -10.49 19.28 4.31
CA ASP A 162 -10.08 20.53 4.96
C ASP A 162 -9.23 20.30 6.22
N LYS A 163 -8.99 19.04 6.59
CA LYS A 163 -8.32 18.64 7.83
C LYS A 163 -7.00 17.91 7.62
N ILE A 164 -6.92 17.09 6.57
CA ILE A 164 -5.72 16.34 6.21
C ILE A 164 -5.47 16.43 4.69
N PRO A 165 -4.20 16.46 4.24
CA PRO A 165 -3.86 16.34 2.83
C PRO A 165 -4.39 15.03 2.23
N ILE A 166 -5.08 15.13 1.10
CA ILE A 166 -5.62 13.97 0.37
C ILE A 166 -4.97 13.92 -1.01
N ILE A 167 -4.80 12.72 -1.55
CA ILE A 167 -4.30 12.51 -2.91
C ILE A 167 -5.24 11.61 -3.71
N SER A 168 -5.41 11.91 -4.99
CA SER A 168 -6.15 11.06 -5.91
C SER A 168 -5.25 10.03 -6.60
N VAL A 169 -5.86 9.01 -7.20
CA VAL A 169 -5.15 8.01 -7.98
C VAL A 169 -4.46 8.67 -9.19
N GLU A 170 -5.10 9.65 -9.82
CA GLU A 170 -4.55 10.40 -10.95
C GLU A 170 -3.30 11.18 -10.54
N GLU A 171 -3.29 11.78 -9.34
CA GLU A 171 -2.13 12.50 -8.83
C GLU A 171 -0.95 11.57 -8.53
N ILE A 172 -1.20 10.38 -7.96
CA ILE A 172 -0.16 9.37 -7.70
C ILE A 172 0.52 8.96 -9.02
N TYR A 173 -0.27 8.76 -10.07
CA TYR A 173 0.20 8.20 -11.35
C TYR A 173 0.47 9.22 -12.44
N LYS A 174 0.27 10.52 -12.20
CA LYS A 174 0.39 11.59 -13.21
C LYS A 174 1.71 11.54 -13.99
N ASN A 175 2.80 11.15 -13.32
CA ASN A 175 4.14 11.08 -13.91
C ASN A 175 4.58 9.65 -14.27
N GLN A 176 3.75 8.64 -14.02
CA GLN A 176 4.07 7.26 -14.34
C GLN A 176 3.87 7.01 -15.83
N LYS A 177 4.97 6.71 -16.53
CA LYS A 177 4.97 6.41 -17.97
C LYS A 177 4.65 4.95 -18.28
N TYR A 178 4.87 4.06 -17.32
CA TYR A 178 4.75 2.62 -17.51
C TYR A 178 4.51 1.92 -16.17
N GLN A 179 3.56 0.99 -16.15
CA GLN A 179 3.27 0.13 -15.00
C GLN A 179 3.11 -1.31 -15.49
N ALA A 180 4.05 -2.18 -15.13
CA ALA A 180 3.91 -3.59 -15.43
C ALA A 180 2.96 -4.22 -14.40
N MET A 181 1.82 -4.75 -14.86
CA MET A 181 0.92 -5.55 -14.00
C MET A 181 1.48 -6.96 -13.80
N ASN A 182 1.89 -7.59 -14.90
CA ASN A 182 2.47 -8.92 -14.94
C ASN A 182 3.70 -8.87 -15.84
N THR A 183 4.81 -9.43 -15.38
CA THR A 183 6.04 -9.53 -16.19
C THR A 183 6.21 -10.97 -16.68
N GLY A 184 6.68 -11.10 -17.91
CA GLY A 184 6.86 -12.39 -18.56
C GLY A 184 7.49 -12.22 -19.93
N ILE A 185 7.77 -13.35 -20.58
CA ILE A 185 8.31 -13.38 -21.94
C ILE A 185 7.25 -14.05 -22.82
N THR A 186 6.88 -13.40 -23.91
CA THR A 186 5.98 -13.95 -24.92
C THR A 186 6.43 -13.54 -26.31
N TYR A 187 5.96 -14.26 -27.33
CA TYR A 187 6.21 -13.97 -28.73
C TYR A 187 4.88 -14.00 -29.47
N GLY A 188 4.64 -13.00 -30.32
CA GLY A 188 3.36 -12.86 -30.97
C GLY A 188 3.30 -11.70 -31.96
N LYS A 189 2.17 -11.55 -32.63
CA LYS A 189 1.92 -10.45 -33.56
C LYS A 189 1.40 -9.24 -32.79
N LEU A 190 2.13 -8.12 -32.84
CA LEU A 190 1.68 -6.87 -32.24
C LEU A 190 0.45 -6.33 -32.99
N ARG A 191 -0.65 -6.09 -32.28
CA ARG A 191 -1.87 -5.48 -32.81
C ARG A 191 -2.30 -4.31 -31.93
N LYS A 192 -2.55 -3.16 -32.55
CA LYS A 192 -3.16 -2.00 -31.90
C LYS A 192 -4.66 -2.02 -32.12
N ILE A 193 -5.45 -1.99 -31.06
CA ILE A 193 -6.92 -2.09 -31.11
C ILE A 193 -7.48 -1.05 -30.15
N ASN A 194 -8.50 -0.29 -30.54
CA ASN A 194 -9.15 0.62 -29.60
C ASN A 194 -9.95 -0.19 -28.57
N ILE A 195 -10.03 0.31 -27.34
CA ILE A 195 -10.73 -0.40 -26.25
C ILE A 195 -12.20 -0.69 -26.57
N GLU A 196 -12.86 0.19 -27.32
CA GLU A 196 -14.25 0.03 -27.75
C GLU A 196 -14.48 -1.10 -28.77
N ASP A 197 -13.41 -1.61 -29.37
CA ASP A 197 -13.44 -2.71 -30.34
C ASP A 197 -13.11 -4.07 -29.71
N ILE A 198 -12.70 -4.09 -28.43
CA ILE A 198 -12.51 -5.34 -27.69
C ILE A 198 -13.85 -6.10 -27.63
N GLY A 199 -13.82 -7.38 -28.03
CA GLY A 199 -15.02 -8.22 -28.18
C GLY A 199 -15.76 -8.07 -29.52
N LYS A 200 -15.38 -7.10 -30.37
CA LYS A 200 -15.92 -6.92 -31.74
C LYS A 200 -14.97 -7.41 -32.83
N VAL A 201 -13.69 -7.54 -32.51
CA VAL A 201 -12.65 -8.03 -33.42
C VAL A 201 -12.09 -9.35 -32.94
N ASP A 202 -11.80 -10.24 -33.88
CA ASP A 202 -11.14 -11.50 -33.56
C ASP A 202 -9.70 -11.23 -33.08
N ILE A 203 -9.42 -11.69 -31.87
CA ILE A 203 -8.10 -11.65 -31.21
C ILE A 203 -7.60 -13.09 -31.09
N ASN A 204 -6.42 -13.37 -31.62
CA ASN A 204 -5.80 -14.69 -31.54
C ASN A 204 -4.96 -14.81 -30.26
N SER A 205 -4.77 -16.03 -29.75
CA SER A 205 -3.91 -16.31 -28.59
C SER A 205 -2.44 -15.92 -28.78
N HIS A 206 -1.97 -15.75 -30.02
CA HIS A 206 -0.62 -15.27 -30.35
C HIS A 206 -0.55 -13.77 -30.66
N ASP A 207 -1.63 -13.01 -30.44
CA ASP A 207 -1.61 -11.56 -30.61
C ASP A 207 -1.15 -10.86 -29.32
N ILE A 208 -0.24 -9.89 -29.46
CA ILE A 208 0.14 -8.96 -28.40
C ILE A 208 -0.69 -7.69 -28.61
N ILE A 209 -1.65 -7.46 -27.72
CA ILE A 209 -2.62 -6.37 -27.86
C ILE A 209 -2.11 -5.10 -27.19
N VAL A 210 -2.19 -3.99 -27.91
CA VAL A 210 -1.98 -2.63 -27.38
C VAL A 210 -3.27 -1.85 -27.54
N THR A 211 -3.86 -1.46 -26.42
CA THR A 211 -5.09 -0.67 -26.37
C THR A 211 -4.83 0.76 -25.91
N ASN A 212 -5.78 1.65 -26.19
CA ASN A 212 -5.80 3.03 -25.70
C ASN A 212 -6.47 3.18 -24.32
N GLY A 213 -6.65 2.08 -23.58
CA GLY A 213 -7.25 2.05 -22.24
C GLY A 213 -7.21 0.66 -21.60
N LEU A 214 -7.65 0.54 -20.34
CA LEU A 214 -7.78 -0.74 -19.63
C LEU A 214 -9.17 -1.35 -19.87
N PRO A 215 -9.29 -2.50 -20.58
CA PRO A 215 -10.58 -3.12 -20.84
C PRO A 215 -11.16 -3.69 -19.54
N ASN A 216 -12.48 -3.61 -19.38
CA ASN A 216 -13.18 -4.20 -18.24
C ASN A 216 -13.07 -5.74 -18.25
N ASP A 217 -13.08 -6.32 -19.45
CA ASP A 217 -12.94 -7.76 -19.67
C ASP A 217 -11.80 -8.01 -20.67
N MET A 218 -10.88 -8.89 -20.30
CA MET A 218 -9.86 -9.40 -21.23
C MET A 218 -10.42 -10.63 -21.94
N PRO A 219 -10.35 -10.70 -23.27
CA PRO A 219 -10.68 -11.94 -23.97
C PRO A 219 -9.71 -13.04 -23.49
N VAL A 220 -10.27 -14.10 -22.91
CA VAL A 220 -9.56 -15.32 -22.48
C VAL A 220 -9.41 -16.32 -23.62
#